data_AF-A0A838U330-F1
#
_entry.id   AF-A0A838U330-F1
#
_cell.length_a   1.000
_cell.length_b   1.000
_cell.length_c   1.000
_cell.angle_alpha   90.00
_cell.angle_beta   90.00
_cell.angle_gamma   90.00
#
_symmetry.space_group_name_H-M   'P 1'
#
loop_
_entity.id
_entity.type
_entity.pdbx_description
1 polymer ?
#
loop_
_entity_poly.entity_id
_entity_poly.type
_entity_poly.pdbx_seq_one_letter_code
_entity_poly.pdbx_strand_id
1 'polypeptide(L)'
;KNGILTLTNKRLVFEKTKGRMITLSKKLLSEKKEIRFDEISDVKSEGIIIKKLVLILKNNNVYKFGVLSPGKWVKEIQLHLEKYNKGSGQLSP
;
A
#
# COMPACT_ATOMS: atom_id res chain seq x y z
N LYS A 1 -9.94 -11.00 4.54
CA LYS A 1 -8.65 -11.67 4.22
C LYS A 1 -7.57 -10.97 5.02
N ASN A 2 -6.76 -11.70 5.78
CA ASN A 2 -5.71 -11.12 6.61
C ASN A 2 -4.37 -11.21 5.88
N GLY A 3 -3.46 -10.29 6.18
CA GLY A 3 -2.18 -10.20 5.50
C GLY A 3 -1.32 -9.11 6.09
N ILE A 4 -0.13 -8.96 5.53
CA ILE A 4 0.83 -7.92 5.88
C ILE A 4 0.77 -6.87 4.78
N LEU A 5 0.60 -5.60 5.20
CA LEU A 5 0.77 -4.46 4.32
C LEU A 5 2.10 -3.80 4.68
N THR A 6 2.98 -3.66 3.70
CA THR A 6 4.32 -3.09 3.85
C THR A 6 4.41 -1.80 3.04
N LEU A 7 4.81 -0.71 3.69
CA LEU A 7 5.21 0.52 3.04
C LEU A 7 6.72 0.52 2.82
N THR A 8 7.14 0.81 1.59
CA THR A 8 8.55 1.03 1.25
C THR A 8 8.72 2.45 0.71
N ASN A 9 9.94 2.82 0.33
CA ASN A 9 10.22 4.11 -0.29
C ASN A 9 9.69 4.29 -1.71
N LYS A 10 9.18 3.25 -2.37
CA LYS A 10 8.71 3.31 -3.78
C LYS A 10 7.33 2.70 -4.03
N ARG A 11 6.82 1.89 -3.10
CA ARG A 11 5.64 1.05 -3.31
C ARG A 11 5.00 0.61 -2.01
N LEU A 12 3.71 0.28 -2.08
CA LEU A 12 3.01 -0.56 -1.11
C LEU A 12 2.95 -2.00 -1.60
N VAL A 13 3.14 -2.94 -0.68
CA VAL A 13 3.07 -4.37 -0.94
C VAL A 13 2.11 -5.00 0.05
N PHE A 14 1.08 -5.67 -0.45
CA PHE A 14 0.19 -6.50 0.35
C PHE A 14 0.47 -7.98 0.09
N GLU A 15 0.73 -8.72 1.16
CA GLU A 15 0.98 -10.16 1.12
C GLU A 15 -0.03 -10.87 2.00
N LYS A 16 -0.82 -11.76 1.41
CA LYS A 16 -1.79 -12.56 2.15
C LYS A 16 -1.05 -13.57 3.03
N THR A 17 -1.30 -13.53 4.34
CA THR A 17 -0.78 -14.55 5.25
C THR A 17 -1.73 -15.75 5.22
N LYS A 18 -1.21 -16.95 4.92
CA LYS A 18 -1.99 -18.18 5.07
C LYS A 18 -2.03 -18.54 6.55
N GLY A 19 -3.24 -18.68 7.10
CA GLY A 19 -3.42 -19.29 8.41
C GLY A 19 -2.93 -20.72 8.36
N ARG A 20 -2.04 -21.08 9.29
CA ARG A 20 -1.39 -22.38 9.47
C ARG A 20 -0.17 -22.61 8.55
N MET A 21 1.00 -22.65 9.18
CA MET A 21 2.26 -23.11 8.58
C MET A 21 2.06 -24.51 8.00
N ILE A 22 1.97 -24.63 6.67
CA ILE A 22 2.07 -25.91 5.99
C ILE A 22 3.06 -25.72 4.84
N THR A 23 4.25 -26.28 5.06
CA THR A 23 5.27 -26.68 4.07
C THR A 23 5.92 -25.59 3.21
N LEU A 24 7.24 -25.49 3.38
CA LEU A 24 8.21 -24.65 2.65
C LEU A 24 8.10 -24.68 1.12
N SER A 25 7.33 -25.60 0.54
CA SER A 25 7.08 -25.77 -0.90
C SER A 25 5.94 -24.90 -1.49
N LYS A 26 5.08 -24.26 -0.68
CA LYS A 26 4.04 -23.31 -1.16
C LYS A 26 4.48 -21.83 -1.18
N LYS A 27 5.73 -21.56 -0.79
CA LYS A 27 6.33 -20.22 -0.66
C LYS A 27 6.35 -19.41 -1.96
N LEU A 28 6.13 -20.05 -3.12
CA LEU A 28 6.17 -19.42 -4.45
C LEU A 28 4.84 -18.81 -4.94
N LEU A 29 3.70 -19.09 -4.29
CA LEU A 29 2.36 -18.67 -4.79
C LEU A 29 1.56 -17.86 -3.77
N SER A 30 2.22 -17.06 -2.93
CA SER A 30 1.54 -16.05 -2.12
C SER A 30 0.91 -15.02 -3.06
N GLU A 31 -0.41 -14.84 -2.99
CA GLU A 31 -1.10 -13.71 -3.61
C GLU A 31 -0.46 -12.42 -3.07
N LYS A 32 0.46 -11.84 -3.87
CA LYS A 32 1.14 -10.57 -3.61
C LYS A 32 0.50 -9.51 -4.50
N LYS A 33 0.04 -8.42 -3.89
CA LYS A 33 -0.39 -7.24 -4.62
C LYS A 33 0.62 -6.13 -4.39
N GLU A 34 1.19 -5.64 -5.47
CA GLU A 34 2.09 -4.49 -5.47
C GLU A 34 1.38 -3.28 -6.06
N ILE A 35 1.58 -2.13 -5.43
CA ILE A 35 1.05 -0.82 -5.86
C ILE A 35 2.23 0.15 -5.81
N ARG A 36 2.71 0.58 -6.98
CA ARG A 36 3.81 1.56 -7.03
C ARG A 36 3.29 2.97 -6.81
N PHE A 37 4.16 3.85 -6.32
CA PHE A 37 3.80 5.24 -6.04
C PHE A 37 3.38 6.04 -7.29
N ASP A 38 3.95 5.75 -8.45
CA ASP A 38 3.55 6.34 -9.72
C ASP A 38 2.13 5.97 -10.16
N GLU A 39 1.55 4.91 -9.58
CA GLU A 39 0.19 4.43 -9.89
C GLU A 39 -0.87 5.03 -8.97
N ILE A 40 -0.47 5.63 -7.84
CA ILE A 40 -1.36 6.19 -6.84
C ILE A 40 -1.75 7.61 -7.25
N SER A 41 -3.06 7.89 -7.25
CA SER A 41 -3.60 9.23 -7.48
C SER A 41 -3.97 9.93 -6.17
N ASP A 42 -4.51 9.21 -5.20
CA ASP A 42 -4.90 9.76 -3.90
C ASP A 42 -4.86 8.71 -2.78
N VAL A 43 -4.66 9.18 -1.55
CA VAL A 43 -4.61 8.36 -0.33
C VAL A 43 -5.38 9.05 0.77
N LYS A 44 -6.35 8.34 1.34
CA LYS A 44 -7.20 8.88 2.41
C LYS A 44 -7.59 7.83 3.44
N SER A 45 -8.14 8.32 4.55
CA SER A 45 -8.73 7.48 5.58
C SER A 45 -10.25 7.65 5.54
N GLU A 46 -11.00 6.58 5.30
CA GLU A 46 -12.47 6.61 5.24
C GLU A 46 -13.10 5.73 6.33
N GLY A 47 -14.21 6.18 6.91
CA GLY A 47 -15.03 5.42 7.87
C GLY A 47 -15.46 6.24 9.08
N ILE A 48 -16.67 5.98 9.57
CA ILE A 48 -17.26 6.69 10.72
C ILE A 48 -16.83 6.04 12.04
N ILE A 49 -16.92 4.72 12.15
CA ILE A 49 -16.62 3.96 13.37
C ILE A 49 -15.26 3.27 13.26
N ILE A 50 -15.06 2.44 12.22
CA ILE A 50 -13.77 1.79 11.93
C ILE A 50 -13.22 2.40 10.65
N LYS A 51 -12.21 3.25 10.78
CA LYS A 51 -11.52 3.87 9.65
C LYS A 51 -10.70 2.83 8.88
N LYS A 52 -10.61 2.99 7.56
CA LYS A 52 -9.81 2.18 6.64
C LYS A 52 -8.86 3.08 5.87
N LEU A 53 -7.67 2.58 5.56
CA LEU A 53 -6.79 3.18 4.58
C LEU A 53 -7.38 2.93 3.19
N VAL A 54 -7.53 3.99 2.39
CA VAL A 54 -8.03 3.93 1.02
C VAL A 54 -6.95 4.45 0.09
N LEU A 55 -6.58 3.63 -0.89
CA LEU A 55 -5.69 3.99 -1.99
C LEU A 55 -6.54 4.09 -3.25
N ILE A 56 -6.50 5.24 -3.90
CA ILE A 56 -7.09 5.46 -5.22
C ILE A 56 -5.95 5.46 -6.22
N LEU A 57 -6.07 4.63 -7.26
CA LEU A 57 -5.11 4.55 -8.33
C LEU A 57 -5.54 5.43 -9.51
N LYS A 58 -4.57 5.84 -10.33
CA LYS A 58 -4.78 6.64 -11.55
C LYS A 58 -5.70 5.97 -12.57
N ASN A 59 -5.84 4.65 -12.53
CA ASN A 59 -6.77 3.88 -13.37
C ASN A 59 -8.15 3.67 -12.72
N ASN A 60 -8.52 4.52 -11.75
CA ASN A 60 -9.76 4.49 -10.98
C ASN A 60 -9.99 3.23 -10.12
N ASN A 61 -9.01 2.33 -10.02
CA ASN A 61 -9.09 1.22 -9.07
C ASN A 61 -8.93 1.73 -7.64
N VAL A 62 -9.72 1.16 -6.73
CA VAL A 62 -9.71 1.54 -5.32
C VAL A 62 -9.39 0.32 -4.45
N TYR A 63 -8.35 0.45 -3.62
CA TYR A 63 -7.99 -0.55 -2.61
C TYR A 63 -8.28 -0.02 -1.20
N LYS A 64 -8.94 -0.83 -0.37
CA LYS A 64 -9.25 -0.48 1.02
C LYS A 64 -8.64 -1.49 1.98
N PHE A 65 -7.81 -1.02 2.91
CA PHE A 65 -7.11 -1.84 3.90
C PHE A 65 -7.56 -1.48 5.31
N GLY A 66 -7.91 -2.50 6.10
CA GLY A 66 -8.02 -2.37 7.55
C GLY A 66 -6.62 -2.44 8.16
N VAL A 67 -6.14 -1.33 8.69
CA VAL A 67 -4.82 -1.23 9.34
C VAL A 67 -4.98 -0.57 10.70
N LEU A 68 -4.03 -0.80 11.59
CA LEU A 68 -3.93 -0.03 12.83
C LEU A 68 -3.57 1.42 12.49
N SER A 69 -4.28 2.37 13.11
CA SER A 69 -4.10 3.81 12.90
C SER A 69 -4.06 4.25 11.41
N PRO A 70 -5.16 4.12 10.65
CA PRO A 70 -5.20 4.49 9.22
C PRO A 70 -4.72 5.90 8.91
N GLY A 71 -4.95 6.87 9.80
CA GLY A 71 -4.46 8.23 9.62
C GLY A 71 -2.93 8.36 9.65
N LYS A 72 -2.21 7.54 10.43
CA LYS A 72 -0.74 7.51 10.40
C LYS A 72 -0.24 6.96 9.07
N TRP A 73 -0.88 5.90 8.57
CA TRP A 73 -0.59 5.35 7.25
C TRP A 73 -0.76 6.39 6.13
N VAL A 74 -1.87 7.14 6.14
CA VAL A 74 -2.10 8.21 5.15
C VAL A 74 -0.95 9.22 5.16
N LYS A 75 -0.59 9.73 6.36
CA LYS A 75 0.50 10.71 6.51
C LYS A 75 1.84 10.18 5.99
N GLU A 76 2.21 8.96 6.37
CA GLU A 76 3.47 8.35 5.93
C GLU A 76 3.51 8.12 4.42
N ILE A 77 2.41 7.64 3.81
CA ILE A 77 2.35 7.42 2.37
C ILE A 77 2.45 8.76 1.62
N GLN A 78 1.72 9.80 2.05
CA GLN A 78 1.79 11.13 1.45
C GLN A 78 3.22 11.69 1.49
N LEU A 79 3.89 11.61 2.64
CA LEU A 79 5.27 12.05 2.79
C LEU A 79 6.23 11.31 1.85
N HIS A 80 6.02 10.01 1.65
CA HIS A 80 6.81 9.23 0.70
C HIS A 80 6.49 9.56 -0.77
N LEU A 81 5.22 9.84 -1.11
CA LEU A 81 4.82 10.30 -2.44
C LEU A 81 5.44 11.66 -2.77
N GLU A 82 5.43 12.61 -1.83
CA GLU A 82 6.05 13.92 -2.00
C GLU A 82 7.56 13.80 -2.25
N LYS A 83 8.25 12.97 -1.47
CA LYS A 83 9.69 12.69 -1.67
C LYS A 83 9.96 12.03 -3.01
N TYR A 84 9.14 11.06 -3.42
CA TYR A 84 9.26 10.39 -4.70
C TYR A 84 9.10 11.36 -5.88
N ASN A 85 8.12 12.27 -5.80
CA ASN A 85 7.88 13.29 -6.83
C ASN A 85 9.02 14.32 -6.89
N LYS A 86 9.57 14.72 -5.74
CA LYS A 86 10.72 15.63 -5.68
C LYS A 86 12.01 15.00 -6.23
N GLY A 87 12.26 13.73 -5.92
CA GLY A 87 13.45 13.00 -6.40
C GLY A 87 13.39 12.59 -7.87
N SER A 88 12.20 12.36 -8.43
CA SER A 88 12.02 12.09 -9.86
C SER A 88 12.08 13.35 -10.74
N GLY A 89 11.78 14.52 -10.18
CA GLY A 89 11.92 15.82 -10.86
C GLY A 89 13.35 16.35 -10.98
N GLN A 90 14.36 15.66 -10.43
CA GLN A 90 15.78 16.04 -10.54
C GLN A 90 16.55 15.29 -11.65
N LEU A 91 15.86 14.45 -12.42
CA LEU A 91 16.38 13.82 -13.63
C LEU A 91 15.68 14.42 -14.85
N SER A 92 16.01 15.65 -15.18
CA SER A 92 15.83 16.22 -16.52
C SER A 92 17.06 17.08 -16.80
N PRO A 93 17.96 16.67 -17.71
CA PRO A 93 18.98 17.57 -18.25
C PRO A 93 18.36 18.71 -19.05
#